data_AF-A0A5B6TCI5-F1
#
_entry.id   AF-A0A5B6TCI5-F1
#
_cell.length_a   1.000
_cell.length_b   1.000
_cell.length_c   1.000
_cell.angle_alpha   90.00
_cell.angle_beta   90.00
_cell.angle_gamma   90.00
#
_symmetry.space_group_name_H-M   'P 1'
#
loop_
_entity.id
_entity.type
_entity.pdbx_description
1 polymer ?
#
loop_
_entity_poly.entity_id
_entity_poly.type
_entity_poly.pdbx_seq_one_letter_code
_entity_poly.pdbx_strand_id
1 'polypeptide(L)'
;MNEEIRSQYQAIIGLEVHAQLLTESKAYSSDSTEYGMLPNTNLSVITLGHPGTLPRVNKKVVEMAMKMGLATNCEITRNNYYARKNYFYPDLPKGYQITQDKTPICTKGHLDVKTKDGQEKRIGITRIHMEEDAGKSMHLAGETETLVDLNRAGTPLIEIVSEPDIRDSEEAYAYLTHIKKLVQYLEICDGNMEEGSLRCDANISVMKKGASKWGTKVEVKNMNSFRNVQRAIEHEIDRQIEILENGGTIDSETRNFDANTGTTTGMRSKETMNDYRYFPEPDLPPVIISEEWLHTVKESMPALPQELYNRFTQEYGLSDYDAGVLTDDKEVALFYHALCQHTKNYKGAANWVSGPVKSYLNELALDMSAFPLKPEQIAGLIELVDSNKVSHSVAAKQIFPYLLENPGKTAQQVATEQNLVQESDEGALQGIIDQVLAANPQKVAEYKAGKASLLGMFMGDLMKQTKGKADPKVANKLLKESLDR
;
A
#
# COMPACT_ATOMS: atom_id res chain seq x y z
N MET A 1 0.51 -14.17 -29.31
CA MET A 1 1.65 -13.66 -30.12
C MET A 1 2.79 -14.67 -30.11
N ASN A 2 3.60 -14.79 -31.17
CA ASN A 2 4.84 -15.57 -31.13
C ASN A 2 5.88 -14.84 -30.26
N GLU A 3 6.43 -15.50 -29.25
CA GLU A 3 7.42 -14.91 -28.33
C GLU A 3 8.66 -14.37 -29.05
N GLU A 4 9.10 -15.04 -30.12
CA GLU A 4 10.25 -14.62 -30.91
C GLU A 4 10.00 -13.24 -31.56
N ILE A 5 8.80 -13.03 -32.11
CA ILE A 5 8.38 -11.74 -32.67
C ILE A 5 8.29 -10.69 -31.57
N ARG A 6 7.59 -10.99 -30.46
CA ARG A 6 7.42 -10.06 -29.34
C ARG A 6 8.76 -9.59 -28.78
N SER A 7 9.75 -10.48 -28.72
CA SER A 7 11.09 -10.20 -28.18
C SER A 7 11.90 -9.18 -29.01
N GLN A 8 11.52 -8.92 -30.27
CA GLN A 8 12.16 -7.92 -31.14
C GLN A 8 11.71 -6.49 -30.81
N TYR A 9 10.61 -6.35 -30.07
CA TYR A 9 10.02 -5.08 -29.69
C TYR A 9 10.35 -4.70 -28.24
N GLN A 10 10.25 -3.41 -27.96
CA GLN A 10 10.30 -2.81 -26.64
C GLN A 10 9.06 -1.92 -26.48
N ALA A 11 8.37 -2.07 -25.36
CA ALA A 11 7.27 -1.18 -25.00
C ALA A 11 7.81 0.10 -24.33
N ILE A 12 7.12 1.20 -24.57
CA ILE A 12 7.32 2.50 -23.95
C ILE A 12 5.98 2.87 -23.33
N ILE A 13 5.94 2.92 -22.00
CA ILE A 13 4.70 3.10 -21.25
C ILE A 13 4.85 4.31 -20.33
N GLY A 14 3.85 5.19 -20.35
CA GLY A 14 3.66 6.26 -19.37
C GLY A 14 2.29 6.11 -18.72
N LEU A 15 2.19 6.40 -17.42
CA LEU A 15 0.95 6.29 -16.67
C LEU A 15 0.51 7.68 -16.19
N GLU A 16 -0.79 7.93 -16.28
CA GLU A 16 -1.48 9.12 -15.76
C GLU A 16 -2.37 8.69 -14.60
N VAL A 17 -1.90 8.91 -13.37
CA VAL A 17 -2.58 8.45 -12.16
C VAL A 17 -3.34 9.61 -11.53
N HIS A 18 -4.65 9.47 -11.35
CA HIS A 18 -5.47 10.47 -10.66
C HIS A 18 -5.78 9.95 -9.25
N ALA A 19 -5.46 10.74 -8.23
CA ALA A 19 -5.75 10.45 -6.83
C ALA A 19 -6.70 11.50 -6.25
N GLN A 20 -7.88 11.04 -5.82
CA GLN A 20 -8.89 11.85 -5.15
C GLN A 20 -8.44 12.16 -3.74
N LEU A 21 -8.40 13.45 -3.39
CA LEU A 21 -7.89 13.88 -2.11
C LEU A 21 -8.94 13.76 -1.00
N LEU A 22 -8.52 13.27 0.17
CA LEU A 22 -9.35 13.10 1.37
C LEU A 22 -9.53 14.43 2.14
N THR A 23 -9.99 15.47 1.47
CA THR A 23 -10.33 16.75 2.12
C THR A 23 -11.78 16.79 2.54
N GLU A 24 -12.11 17.52 3.60
CA GLU A 24 -13.52 17.70 4.05
C GLU A 24 -14.36 18.49 3.03
N SER A 25 -13.76 19.50 2.40
CA SER A 25 -14.41 20.34 1.40
C SER A 25 -13.80 20.20 0.01
N LYS A 26 -14.57 20.55 -1.02
CA LYS A 26 -14.16 20.52 -2.44
C LYS A 26 -12.95 21.42 -2.74
N ALA A 27 -12.40 21.27 -3.95
CA ALA A 27 -11.18 21.96 -4.37
C ALA A 27 -11.33 23.48 -4.41
N TYR A 28 -12.53 23.93 -4.82
CA TYR A 28 -12.83 25.32 -5.12
C TYR A 28 -14.14 25.85 -4.50
N SER A 29 -14.79 25.06 -3.64
CA SER A 29 -16.00 25.43 -2.91
C SER A 29 -16.00 24.83 -1.49
N SER A 30 -16.93 25.26 -0.64
CA SER A 30 -17.09 24.74 0.73
C SER A 30 -17.99 23.49 0.80
N ASP A 31 -18.40 22.93 -0.34
CA ASP A 31 -19.27 21.75 -0.37
C ASP A 31 -18.52 20.51 0.12
N SER A 32 -19.25 19.56 0.71
CA SER A 32 -18.70 18.28 1.18
C SER A 32 -18.17 17.43 0.02
N THR A 33 -17.13 16.66 0.29
CA THR A 33 -16.58 15.61 -0.59
C THR A 33 -17.12 14.21 -0.27
N GLU A 34 -17.99 14.10 0.74
CA GLU A 34 -18.49 12.83 1.27
C GLU A 34 -19.11 11.96 0.17
N TYR A 35 -18.68 10.70 0.11
CA TYR A 35 -19.16 9.72 -0.84
C TYR A 35 -20.43 9.00 -0.33
N GLY A 36 -21.23 8.45 -1.24
CA GLY A 36 -22.41 7.63 -0.89
C GLY A 36 -23.68 8.41 -0.56
N MET A 37 -23.65 9.74 -0.69
CA MET A 37 -24.82 10.59 -0.48
C MET A 37 -25.85 10.47 -1.62
N LEU A 38 -27.09 10.88 -1.35
CA LEU A 38 -28.15 10.93 -2.38
C LEU A 38 -27.73 11.84 -3.54
N PRO A 39 -28.11 11.54 -4.80
CA PRO A 39 -27.72 12.34 -5.96
C PRO A 39 -28.00 13.83 -5.78
N ASN A 40 -27.04 14.67 -6.17
CA ASN A 40 -27.14 16.12 -6.15
C ASN A 40 -27.45 16.76 -4.77
N THR A 41 -26.85 16.25 -3.69
CA THR A 41 -27.00 16.80 -2.32
C THR A 41 -25.74 17.49 -1.77
N ASN A 42 -24.56 17.18 -2.30
CA ASN A 42 -23.28 17.79 -1.91
C ASN A 42 -22.90 18.95 -2.84
N LEU A 43 -23.83 19.90 -3.04
CA LEU A 43 -23.71 20.95 -4.06
C LEU A 43 -24.03 22.34 -3.51
N SER A 44 -23.30 23.33 -4.00
CA SER A 44 -23.65 24.75 -3.95
C SER A 44 -23.76 25.34 -5.36
N VAL A 45 -24.15 26.61 -5.41
CA VAL A 45 -24.13 27.42 -6.64
C VAL A 45 -22.77 27.45 -7.33
N ILE A 46 -21.66 27.31 -6.58
CA ILE A 46 -20.30 27.27 -7.14
C ILE A 46 -20.09 25.93 -7.87
N THR A 47 -20.41 24.81 -7.22
CA THR A 47 -20.33 23.48 -7.84
C THR A 47 -21.22 23.40 -9.08
N LEU A 48 -22.43 23.96 -9.01
CA LEU A 48 -23.38 24.02 -10.14
C LEU A 48 -22.95 24.97 -11.27
N GLY A 49 -21.88 25.75 -11.10
CA GLY A 49 -21.41 26.69 -12.12
C GLY A 49 -22.42 27.81 -12.41
N HIS A 50 -23.21 28.25 -11.41
CA HIS A 50 -24.20 29.30 -11.62
C HIS A 50 -23.55 30.63 -12.06
N PRO A 51 -24.24 31.43 -12.89
CA PRO A 51 -23.74 32.74 -13.31
C PRO A 51 -23.39 33.65 -12.11
N GLY A 52 -22.21 34.27 -12.16
CA GLY A 52 -21.74 35.20 -11.13
C GLY A 52 -21.03 34.56 -9.93
N THR A 53 -20.88 33.22 -9.91
CA THR A 53 -20.11 32.52 -8.87
C THR A 53 -18.60 32.60 -9.14
N LEU A 54 -17.78 32.47 -8.08
CA LEU A 54 -16.31 32.48 -8.18
C LEU A 54 -15.72 31.32 -7.34
N PRO A 55 -14.66 30.66 -7.84
CA PRO A 55 -13.97 29.60 -7.11
C PRO A 55 -13.15 30.15 -5.93
N ARG A 56 -12.91 29.32 -4.91
CA ARG A 56 -12.00 29.61 -3.79
C ARG A 56 -11.13 28.40 -3.47
N VAL A 57 -9.81 28.56 -3.63
CA VAL A 57 -8.83 27.48 -3.42
C VAL A 57 -8.89 26.91 -2.01
N ASN A 58 -8.95 25.59 -1.92
CA ASN A 58 -8.80 24.85 -0.68
C ASN A 58 -7.31 24.71 -0.30
N LYS A 59 -6.91 25.29 0.85
CA LYS A 59 -5.53 25.25 1.34
C LYS A 59 -5.02 23.82 1.54
N LYS A 60 -5.88 22.89 1.98
CA LYS A 60 -5.50 21.49 2.26
C LYS A 60 -5.13 20.73 0.99
N VAL A 61 -5.75 21.05 -0.14
CA VAL A 61 -5.40 20.48 -1.46
C VAL A 61 -3.96 20.81 -1.82
N VAL A 62 -3.53 22.06 -1.61
CA VAL A 62 -2.14 22.49 -1.86
C VAL A 62 -1.16 21.78 -0.93
N GLU A 63 -1.50 21.64 0.35
CA GLU A 63 -0.67 20.93 1.34
C GLU A 63 -0.51 19.44 0.99
N MET A 64 -1.61 18.76 0.62
CA MET A 64 -1.59 17.35 0.22
C MET A 64 -0.81 17.12 -1.08
N ALA A 65 -0.93 18.01 -2.06
CA ALA A 65 -0.16 17.94 -3.29
C ALA A 65 1.34 18.17 -3.04
N MET A 66 1.72 19.12 -2.15
CA MET A 66 3.11 19.28 -1.71
C MET A 66 3.65 18.03 -1.02
N LYS A 67 2.87 17.38 -0.14
CA LYS A 67 3.26 16.11 0.49
C LYS A 67 3.58 15.04 -0.55
N MET A 68 2.73 14.89 -1.57
CA MET A 68 2.98 13.92 -2.64
C MET A 68 4.24 14.27 -3.44
N GLY A 69 4.43 15.55 -3.76
CA GLY A 69 5.65 16.02 -4.42
C GLY A 69 6.92 15.70 -3.65
N LEU A 70 6.94 16.01 -2.35
CA LEU A 70 8.08 15.70 -1.48
C LEU A 70 8.33 14.20 -1.36
N ALA A 71 7.27 13.39 -1.22
CA ALA A 71 7.39 11.94 -1.12
C ALA A 71 7.86 11.26 -2.41
N THR A 72 7.69 11.93 -3.55
CA THR A 72 8.14 11.48 -4.87
C THR A 72 9.38 12.21 -5.36
N ASN A 73 10.11 12.88 -4.46
CA ASN A 73 11.36 13.59 -4.74
C ASN A 73 11.22 14.67 -5.85
N CYS A 74 10.05 15.27 -6.00
CA CYS A 74 9.82 16.35 -6.95
C CYS A 74 10.40 17.70 -6.48
N GLU A 75 10.72 18.57 -7.42
CA GLU A 75 10.87 20.01 -7.21
C GLU A 75 9.48 20.65 -7.04
N ILE A 76 9.26 21.35 -5.92
CA ILE A 76 8.00 22.08 -5.64
C ILE A 76 8.03 23.45 -6.33
N THR A 77 7.09 23.67 -7.23
CA THR A 77 6.91 24.95 -7.93
C THR A 77 6.43 26.01 -6.95
N ARG A 78 7.18 27.10 -6.81
CA ARG A 78 6.89 28.15 -5.80
C ARG A 78 5.74 29.08 -6.21
N ASN A 79 5.63 29.40 -7.49
CA ASN A 79 4.59 30.26 -8.04
C ASN A 79 3.63 29.42 -8.89
N ASN A 80 2.44 29.17 -8.36
CA ASN A 80 1.44 28.31 -8.98
C ASN A 80 0.31 29.14 -9.57
N TYR A 81 0.02 28.91 -10.85
CA TYR A 81 -1.10 29.49 -11.57
C TYR A 81 -2.04 28.36 -11.98
N TYR A 82 -3.32 28.52 -11.65
CA TYR A 82 -4.37 27.67 -12.19
C TYR A 82 -4.66 28.04 -13.65
N ALA A 83 -5.19 27.09 -14.39
CA ALA A 83 -5.60 27.25 -15.78
C ALA A 83 -6.98 26.63 -15.98
N ARG A 84 -7.70 27.11 -16.98
CA ARG A 84 -8.95 26.49 -17.46
C ARG A 84 -8.64 25.52 -18.58
N LYS A 85 -9.02 24.26 -18.41
CA LYS A 85 -9.10 23.25 -19.49
C LYS A 85 -10.53 23.26 -20.02
N ASN A 86 -10.75 23.84 -21.20
CA ASN A 86 -12.09 24.11 -21.71
C ASN A 86 -12.61 22.94 -22.55
N TYR A 87 -13.69 22.29 -22.09
CA TYR A 87 -14.43 21.29 -22.85
C TYR A 87 -15.86 21.18 -22.35
N PHE A 88 -16.78 20.81 -23.24
CA PHE A 88 -18.20 20.69 -22.91
C PHE A 88 -18.56 19.23 -22.68
N TYR A 89 -19.08 18.95 -21.49
CA TYR A 89 -19.65 17.64 -21.16
C TYR A 89 -20.70 17.81 -20.04
N PRO A 90 -21.80 17.02 -20.01
CA PRO A 90 -22.90 17.23 -19.06
C PRO A 90 -22.51 17.19 -17.57
N ASP A 91 -21.50 16.40 -17.22
CA ASP A 91 -21.01 16.30 -15.83
C ASP A 91 -19.98 17.38 -15.44
N LEU A 92 -19.65 18.30 -16.36
CA LEU A 92 -18.78 19.43 -16.11
C LEU A 92 -19.57 20.75 -16.19
N PRO A 93 -20.20 21.18 -15.09
CA PRO A 93 -21.21 22.25 -15.11
C PRO A 93 -20.66 23.61 -15.56
N LYS A 94 -19.36 23.88 -15.33
CA LYS A 94 -18.72 25.15 -15.71
C LYS A 94 -18.36 25.26 -17.19
N GLY A 95 -18.39 24.15 -17.94
CA GLY A 95 -17.86 24.09 -19.32
C GLY A 95 -16.33 24.22 -19.41
N TYR A 96 -15.64 24.19 -18.27
CA TYR A 96 -14.19 24.11 -18.13
C TYR A 96 -13.84 23.49 -16.77
N GLN A 97 -12.72 22.78 -16.74
CA GLN A 97 -12.13 22.22 -15.52
C GLN A 97 -11.00 23.14 -15.06
N ILE A 98 -11.00 23.53 -13.78
CA ILE A 98 -9.85 24.21 -13.18
C ILE A 98 -8.75 23.17 -12.90
N THR A 99 -7.58 23.40 -13.47
CA THR A 99 -6.39 22.53 -13.37
C THR A 99 -5.12 23.38 -13.35
N GLN A 100 -3.94 22.81 -13.54
CA GLN A 100 -2.70 23.55 -13.77
C GLN A 100 -2.10 23.16 -15.13
N ASP A 101 -1.62 24.14 -15.91
CA ASP A 101 -0.99 23.89 -17.22
C ASP A 101 0.53 24.03 -17.13
N LYS A 102 1.03 25.28 -17.11
CA LYS A 102 2.45 25.60 -17.20
C LYS A 102 3.21 25.55 -15.87
N THR A 103 2.48 25.61 -14.76
CA THR A 103 3.05 25.64 -13.41
C THR A 103 2.38 24.56 -12.55
N PRO A 104 2.58 23.28 -12.88
CA PRO A 104 2.16 22.19 -12.00
C PRO A 104 2.89 22.32 -10.66
N ILE A 105 2.22 21.96 -9.57
CA ILE A 105 2.78 22.13 -8.22
C ILE A 105 4.06 21.32 -7.98
N CYS A 106 4.21 20.19 -8.67
CA CYS A 106 5.43 19.38 -8.60
C CYS A 106 5.98 19.10 -10.00
N THR A 107 7.31 19.10 -10.12
CA THR A 107 8.02 18.77 -11.37
C THR A 107 9.24 17.88 -11.10
N LYS A 108 9.68 17.12 -12.10
CA LYS A 108 10.95 16.35 -12.07
C LYS A 108 11.12 15.43 -10.86
N GLY A 109 10.09 14.66 -10.53
CA GLY A 109 10.16 13.64 -9.49
C GLY A 109 10.70 12.32 -10.00
N HIS A 110 10.76 11.33 -9.11
CA HIS A 110 11.03 9.95 -9.45
C HIS A 110 10.61 9.00 -8.32
N LEU A 111 10.40 7.74 -8.70
CA LEU A 111 10.23 6.61 -7.79
C LEU A 111 11.15 5.47 -8.19
N ASP A 112 11.74 4.84 -7.17
CA ASP A 112 12.51 3.62 -7.35
C ASP A 112 11.57 2.42 -7.13
N VAL A 113 11.50 1.52 -8.12
CA VAL A 113 10.66 0.32 -8.10
C VAL A 113 11.52 -0.93 -8.26
N LYS A 114 11.11 -2.04 -7.64
CA LYS A 114 11.77 -3.34 -7.86
C LYS A 114 11.19 -4.01 -9.10
N THR A 115 12.08 -4.39 -10.01
CA THR A 115 11.76 -5.18 -11.20
C THR A 115 11.58 -6.66 -10.85
N LYS A 116 11.07 -7.45 -11.79
CA LYS A 116 10.91 -8.91 -11.64
C LYS A 116 12.20 -9.64 -11.26
N ASP A 117 13.34 -9.15 -11.74
CA ASP A 117 14.66 -9.72 -11.47
C ASP A 117 15.25 -9.23 -10.13
N GLY A 118 14.46 -8.48 -9.34
CA GLY A 118 14.86 -7.93 -8.05
C GLY A 118 15.74 -6.69 -8.14
N GLN A 119 16.06 -6.21 -9.34
CA GLN A 119 16.84 -4.99 -9.54
C GLN A 119 15.98 -3.75 -9.29
N GLU A 120 16.56 -2.72 -8.69
CA GLU A 120 15.92 -1.42 -8.57
C GLU A 120 16.01 -0.66 -9.89
N LYS A 121 14.87 -0.11 -10.31
CA LYS A 121 14.74 0.75 -11.47
C LYS A 121 14.08 2.05 -11.07
N ARG A 122 14.68 3.15 -11.49
CA ARG A 122 14.10 4.48 -11.35
C ARG A 122 13.10 4.76 -12.47
N ILE A 123 11.91 5.19 -12.11
CA ILE A 123 10.86 5.69 -13.00
C ILE A 123 10.68 7.18 -12.70
N GLY A 124 10.88 8.04 -13.71
CA GLY A 124 10.68 9.47 -13.57
C GLY A 124 9.21 9.84 -13.39
N ILE A 125 8.96 10.98 -12.73
CA ILE A 125 7.67 11.65 -12.68
C ILE A 125 7.84 13.02 -13.32
N THR A 126 7.17 13.22 -14.44
CA THR A 126 7.23 14.49 -15.18
C THR A 126 6.65 15.62 -14.33
N ARG A 127 5.45 15.41 -13.78
CA ARG A 127 4.69 16.42 -13.04
C ARG A 127 3.65 15.81 -12.12
N ILE A 128 3.28 16.60 -11.11
CA ILE A 128 2.05 16.42 -10.34
C ILE A 128 1.31 17.74 -10.34
N HIS A 129 0.03 17.75 -10.73
CA HIS A 129 -0.80 18.96 -10.70
C HIS A 129 -2.12 18.73 -9.98
N MET A 130 -2.65 19.83 -9.45
CA MET A 130 -3.97 19.86 -8.83
C MET A 130 -5.05 20.14 -9.87
N GLU A 131 -6.18 19.47 -9.73
CA GLU A 131 -7.39 19.73 -10.50
C GLU A 131 -8.66 19.38 -9.72
N GLU A 132 -9.80 19.69 -10.31
CA GLU A 132 -11.11 19.24 -9.82
C GLU A 132 -11.67 18.10 -10.65
N ASP A 133 -12.37 17.18 -10.01
CA ASP A 133 -13.09 16.12 -10.72
C ASP A 133 -14.39 16.63 -11.35
N ALA A 134 -14.83 15.90 -12.38
CA ALA A 134 -16.16 16.06 -12.95
C ALA A 134 -17.21 15.28 -12.13
N GLY A 135 -18.48 15.56 -12.41
CA GLY A 135 -19.59 14.77 -11.90
C GLY A 135 -19.62 13.36 -12.48
N LYS A 136 -20.76 12.69 -12.34
CA LYS A 136 -21.01 11.36 -12.87
C LYS A 136 -22.17 11.40 -13.85
N SER A 137 -21.92 10.91 -15.06
CA SER A 137 -22.95 10.63 -16.06
C SER A 137 -23.34 9.15 -15.99
N MET A 138 -24.63 8.85 -15.91
CA MET A 138 -25.16 7.48 -15.83
C MET A 138 -26.11 7.23 -17.00
N HIS A 139 -25.83 6.16 -17.75
CA HIS A 139 -26.65 5.67 -18.85
C HIS A 139 -27.36 4.40 -18.41
N LEU A 140 -28.67 4.48 -18.16
CA LEU A 140 -29.46 3.34 -17.72
C LEU A 140 -29.95 2.53 -18.92
N ALA A 141 -29.93 1.21 -18.79
CA ALA A 141 -30.36 0.32 -19.86
C ALA A 141 -31.85 0.53 -20.16
N GLY A 142 -32.17 0.85 -21.42
CA GLY A 142 -33.53 1.11 -21.87
C GLY A 142 -33.99 2.57 -21.73
N GLU A 143 -33.15 3.45 -21.18
CA GLU A 143 -33.40 4.89 -21.14
C GLU A 143 -32.66 5.59 -22.28
N THR A 144 -33.26 6.65 -22.82
CA THR A 144 -32.65 7.49 -23.86
C THR A 144 -31.89 8.68 -23.30
N GLU A 145 -32.25 9.07 -22.08
CA GLU A 145 -31.70 10.17 -21.33
C GLU A 145 -30.45 9.74 -20.55
N THR A 146 -29.61 10.71 -20.21
CA THR A 146 -28.47 10.50 -19.32
C THR A 146 -28.77 11.18 -18.00
N LEU A 147 -28.61 10.46 -16.89
CA LEU A 147 -28.77 11.01 -15.56
C LEU A 147 -27.44 11.60 -15.10
N VAL A 148 -27.45 12.85 -14.64
CA VAL A 148 -26.25 13.55 -14.16
C VAL A 148 -26.32 13.72 -12.65
N ASP A 149 -25.31 13.21 -11.96
CA ASP A 149 -25.07 13.45 -10.54
C ASP A 149 -23.80 14.29 -10.37
N LEU A 150 -23.96 15.51 -9.85
CA LEU A 150 -22.88 16.46 -9.67
C LEU A 150 -22.22 16.38 -8.29
N ASN A 151 -22.61 15.43 -7.43
CA ASN A 151 -22.02 15.30 -6.08
C ASN A 151 -20.49 15.30 -6.10
N ARG A 152 -19.89 14.63 -7.09
CA ARG A 152 -18.44 14.54 -7.28
C ARG A 152 -17.82 15.75 -8.00
N ALA A 153 -18.61 16.56 -8.70
CA ALA A 153 -18.08 17.71 -9.42
C ALA A 153 -17.42 18.68 -8.45
N GLY A 154 -16.17 19.06 -8.69
CA GLY A 154 -15.39 19.94 -7.81
C GLY A 154 -14.57 19.22 -6.74
N THR A 155 -14.71 17.89 -6.57
CA THR A 155 -13.90 17.13 -5.62
C THR A 155 -12.41 17.23 -6.02
N PRO A 156 -11.47 17.43 -5.07
CA PRO A 156 -10.09 17.66 -5.45
C PRO A 156 -9.37 16.40 -5.92
N LEU A 157 -8.52 16.58 -6.91
CA LEU A 157 -7.65 15.57 -7.47
C LEU A 157 -6.21 16.08 -7.56
N ILE A 158 -5.27 15.14 -7.46
CA ILE A 158 -3.96 15.31 -8.06
C ILE A 158 -3.79 14.32 -9.21
N GLU A 159 -3.25 14.80 -10.32
CA GLU A 159 -2.84 13.96 -11.44
C GLU A 159 -1.31 13.83 -11.40
N ILE A 160 -0.83 12.60 -11.36
CA ILE A 160 0.58 12.21 -11.27
C ILE A 160 0.95 11.59 -12.62
N VAL A 161 1.76 12.30 -13.40
CA VAL A 161 2.15 11.89 -14.74
C VAL A 161 3.57 11.36 -14.71
N SER A 162 3.73 10.07 -15.01
CA SER A 162 5.06 9.44 -15.10
C SER A 162 5.79 9.88 -16.37
N GLU A 163 7.12 9.86 -16.32
CA GLU A 163 7.91 9.75 -17.55
C GLU A 163 7.60 8.41 -18.24
N PRO A 164 7.81 8.32 -19.56
CA PRO A 164 7.60 7.09 -20.32
C PRO A 164 8.77 6.11 -20.12
N ASP A 165 9.10 5.78 -18.87
CA ASP A 165 10.24 4.94 -18.46
C ASP A 165 9.86 3.47 -18.26
N ILE A 166 8.56 3.17 -18.16
CA ILE A 166 8.03 1.83 -17.94
C ILE A 166 8.15 1.00 -19.23
N ARG A 167 8.53 -0.27 -19.11
CA ARG A 167 8.86 -1.17 -20.23
C ARG A 167 8.02 -2.45 -20.28
N ASP A 168 7.28 -2.77 -19.24
CA ASP A 168 6.38 -3.91 -19.19
C ASP A 168 5.26 -3.72 -18.15
N SER A 169 4.30 -4.65 -18.13
CA SER A 169 3.19 -4.61 -17.19
C SER A 169 3.60 -4.81 -15.73
N GLU A 170 4.71 -5.48 -15.44
CA GLU A 170 5.16 -5.74 -14.07
C GLU A 170 5.74 -4.46 -13.45
N GLU A 171 6.55 -3.72 -14.21
CA GLU A 171 7.01 -2.39 -13.81
C GLU A 171 5.85 -1.42 -13.61
N ALA A 172 4.83 -1.46 -14.46
CA ALA A 172 3.62 -0.64 -14.30
C ALA A 172 2.88 -0.98 -12.99
N TYR A 173 2.74 -2.27 -12.68
CA TYR A 173 2.11 -2.72 -11.43
C TYR A 173 2.92 -2.30 -10.21
N ALA A 174 4.25 -2.47 -10.25
CA ALA A 174 5.14 -2.06 -9.17
C ALA A 174 5.07 -0.54 -8.93
N TYR A 175 5.06 0.27 -10.00
CA TYR A 175 4.90 1.72 -9.92
C TYR A 175 3.57 2.11 -9.28
N LEU A 176 2.45 1.56 -9.75
CA LEU A 176 1.12 1.85 -9.20
C LEU A 176 0.97 1.43 -7.75
N THR A 177 1.56 0.29 -7.38
CA THR A 177 1.58 -0.20 -6.00
C THR A 177 2.36 0.76 -5.10
N HIS A 178 3.51 1.26 -5.57
CA HIS A 178 4.29 2.26 -4.85
C HIS A 178 3.51 3.58 -4.69
N ILE A 179 2.88 4.08 -5.76
CA ILE A 179 2.03 5.28 -5.71
C ILE A 179 0.90 5.11 -4.69
N LYS A 180 0.17 3.98 -4.74
CA LYS A 180 -0.89 3.67 -3.78
C LYS A 180 -0.38 3.71 -2.34
N LYS A 181 0.74 3.04 -2.10
CA LYS A 181 1.37 3.00 -0.78
C LYS A 181 1.71 4.40 -0.28
N LEU A 182 2.26 5.26 -1.13
CA LEU A 182 2.60 6.64 -0.77
C LEU A 182 1.36 7.46 -0.45
N VAL A 183 0.32 7.43 -1.29
CA VAL A 183 -0.88 8.25 -1.03
C VAL A 183 -1.61 7.83 0.25
N GLN A 184 -1.59 6.54 0.58
CA GLN A 184 -2.11 6.00 1.84
C GLN A 184 -1.24 6.43 3.04
N TYR A 185 0.10 6.27 2.93
CA TYR A 185 1.02 6.69 3.99
C TYR A 185 0.90 8.19 4.33
N LEU A 186 0.74 9.02 3.31
CA LEU A 186 0.57 10.45 3.46
C LEU A 186 -0.83 10.85 3.95
N GLU A 187 -1.76 9.90 4.01
CA GLU A 187 -3.19 10.09 4.34
C GLU A 187 -3.84 11.13 3.44
N ILE A 188 -3.51 11.09 2.14
CA ILE A 188 -4.07 12.03 1.16
C ILE A 188 -5.10 11.37 0.25
N CYS A 189 -5.06 10.06 0.06
CA CYS A 189 -6.01 9.27 -0.73
C CYS A 189 -6.10 7.86 -0.13
N ASP A 190 -7.29 7.26 -0.13
CA ASP A 190 -7.49 5.89 0.37
C ASP A 190 -6.91 4.83 -0.59
N GLY A 191 -6.58 5.20 -1.83
CA GLY A 191 -5.96 4.33 -2.83
C GLY A 191 -6.89 3.27 -3.45
N ASN A 192 -8.21 3.43 -3.34
CA ASN A 192 -9.20 2.49 -3.83
C ASN A 192 -9.54 2.69 -5.32
N MET A 193 -9.12 1.75 -6.17
CA MET A 193 -9.48 1.80 -7.59
C MET A 193 -10.91 1.37 -7.90
N GLU A 194 -11.51 0.52 -7.07
CA GLU A 194 -12.86 0.00 -7.30
C GLU A 194 -13.91 1.08 -7.05
N GLU A 195 -13.69 1.91 -6.03
CA GLU A 195 -14.51 3.09 -5.72
C GLU A 195 -14.12 4.32 -6.57
N GLY A 196 -13.01 4.23 -7.31
CA GLY A 196 -12.57 5.25 -8.25
C GLY A 196 -11.83 6.44 -7.63
N SER A 197 -11.45 6.36 -6.36
CA SER A 197 -10.61 7.37 -5.70
C SER A 197 -9.19 7.36 -6.27
N LEU A 198 -8.69 6.20 -6.71
CA LEU A 198 -7.44 6.07 -7.45
C LEU A 198 -7.74 5.57 -8.88
N ARG A 199 -7.37 6.34 -9.89
CA ARG A 199 -7.57 6.00 -11.31
C ARG A 199 -6.24 6.02 -12.05
N CYS A 200 -6.15 5.24 -13.13
CA CYS A 200 -4.97 5.21 -13.96
C CYS A 200 -5.37 5.08 -15.43
N ASP A 201 -4.83 5.96 -16.27
CA ASP A 201 -4.83 5.82 -17.72
C ASP A 201 -3.41 5.45 -18.20
N ALA A 202 -3.33 4.58 -19.20
CA ALA A 202 -2.06 4.02 -19.69
C ALA A 202 -1.78 4.49 -21.11
N ASN A 203 -0.66 5.19 -21.29
CA ASN A 203 -0.14 5.59 -22.59
C ASN A 203 0.89 4.55 -23.06
N ILE A 204 0.57 3.80 -24.11
CA ILE A 204 1.34 2.63 -24.56
C ILE A 204 1.79 2.83 -26.00
N SER A 205 3.07 2.56 -26.25
CA SER A 205 3.65 2.49 -27.58
C SER A 205 4.65 1.34 -27.66
N VAL A 206 4.84 0.76 -28.84
CA VAL A 206 5.90 -0.23 -29.10
C VAL A 206 6.84 0.25 -30.20
N MET A 207 8.11 -0.14 -30.09
CA MET A 207 9.12 0.10 -31.12
C MET A 207 10.04 -1.11 -31.25
N LYS A 208 10.67 -1.31 -32.42
CA LYS A 208 11.72 -2.31 -32.55
C LYS A 208 12.93 -1.93 -31.69
N LYS A 209 13.55 -2.90 -31.03
CA LYS A 209 14.75 -2.68 -30.21
C LYS A 209 15.85 -2.03 -31.05
N GLY A 210 16.41 -0.93 -30.53
CA GLY A 210 17.45 -0.15 -31.22
C GLY A 210 16.95 0.84 -32.28
N ALA A 211 15.63 0.95 -32.50
CA ALA A 211 15.10 2.00 -33.37
C ALA A 211 15.37 3.40 -32.80
N SER A 212 15.52 4.40 -33.68
CA SER A 212 15.83 5.79 -33.29
C SER A 212 14.60 6.66 -33.00
N LYS A 213 13.39 6.16 -33.30
CA LYS A 213 12.12 6.86 -33.12
C LYS A 213 11.15 5.98 -32.34
N TRP A 214 10.41 6.59 -31.43
CA TRP A 214 9.31 5.94 -30.74
C TRP A 214 8.16 5.63 -31.71
N GLY A 215 7.36 4.62 -31.37
CA GLY A 215 6.15 4.28 -32.09
C GLY A 215 5.03 5.29 -31.86
N THR A 216 3.86 5.03 -32.45
CA THR A 216 2.66 5.81 -32.19
C THR A 216 2.11 5.50 -30.80
N LYS A 217 1.64 6.54 -30.09
CA LYS A 217 1.05 6.44 -28.75
C LYS A 217 -0.45 6.12 -28.83
N VAL A 218 -0.87 5.07 -28.13
CA VAL A 218 -2.28 4.75 -27.84
C VAL A 218 -2.54 4.96 -26.35
N GLU A 219 -3.64 5.62 -26.03
CA GLU A 219 -4.08 5.85 -24.66
C GLU A 219 -5.20 4.86 -24.33
N VAL A 220 -5.01 4.02 -23.32
CA VAL A 220 -6.01 3.09 -22.83
C VAL A 220 -6.60 3.62 -21.53
N LYS A 221 -7.94 3.64 -21.44
CA LYS A 221 -8.70 4.11 -20.28
C LYS A 221 -9.59 3.00 -19.71
N ASN A 222 -10.24 3.30 -18.58
CA ASN A 222 -11.25 2.46 -17.91
C ASN A 222 -10.68 1.15 -17.33
N MET A 223 -9.57 1.26 -16.59
CA MET A 223 -8.94 0.14 -15.90
C MET A 223 -9.12 0.30 -14.38
N ASN A 224 -10.14 -0.35 -13.82
CA ASN A 224 -10.53 -0.17 -12.40
C ASN A 224 -9.73 -1.04 -11.40
N SER A 225 -8.60 -1.63 -11.82
CA SER A 225 -7.69 -2.37 -10.93
C SER A 225 -6.29 -2.45 -11.51
N PHE A 226 -5.26 -2.62 -10.68
CA PHE A 226 -3.88 -2.79 -11.15
C PHE A 226 -3.73 -3.99 -12.09
N ARG A 227 -4.46 -5.08 -11.82
CA ARG A 227 -4.48 -6.25 -12.70
C ARG A 227 -5.09 -5.93 -14.06
N ASN A 228 -6.12 -5.08 -14.11
CA ASN A 228 -6.70 -4.64 -15.38
C ASN A 228 -5.72 -3.74 -16.14
N VAL A 229 -4.95 -2.88 -15.45
CA VAL A 229 -3.87 -2.12 -16.10
C VAL A 229 -2.83 -3.05 -16.72
N GLN A 230 -2.37 -4.08 -16.01
CA GLN A 230 -1.43 -5.06 -16.56
C GLN A 230 -1.99 -5.76 -17.80
N ARG A 231 -3.22 -6.27 -17.71
CA ARG A 231 -3.89 -6.95 -18.84
C ARG A 231 -4.07 -6.03 -20.04
N ALA A 232 -4.43 -4.77 -19.81
CA ALA A 232 -4.60 -3.78 -20.86
C ALA A 232 -3.26 -3.47 -21.55
N ILE A 233 -2.18 -3.31 -20.78
CA ILE A 233 -0.82 -3.10 -21.31
C ILE A 233 -0.40 -4.29 -22.18
N GLU A 234 -0.53 -5.52 -21.68
CA GLU A 234 -0.12 -6.72 -22.41
C GLU A 234 -0.93 -6.92 -23.70
N HIS A 235 -2.25 -6.75 -23.63
CA HIS A 235 -3.11 -6.82 -24.81
C HIS A 235 -2.73 -5.76 -25.85
N GLU A 236 -2.47 -4.53 -25.41
CA GLU A 236 -2.17 -3.42 -26.29
C GLU A 236 -0.79 -3.56 -26.96
N ILE A 237 0.21 -4.05 -26.23
CA ILE A 237 1.53 -4.38 -26.78
C ILE A 237 1.38 -5.42 -27.89
N ASP A 238 0.70 -6.53 -27.62
CA ASP A 238 0.51 -7.61 -28.59
C ASP A 238 -0.25 -7.12 -29.83
N ARG A 239 -1.32 -6.33 -29.64
CA ARG A 239 -2.12 -5.74 -30.72
C ARG A 239 -1.27 -4.83 -31.61
N GLN A 240 -0.49 -3.93 -31.01
CA GLN A 240 0.34 -3.00 -31.76
C GLN A 240 1.41 -3.73 -32.58
N ILE A 241 2.05 -4.74 -31.99
CA ILE A 241 3.05 -5.57 -32.69
C ILE A 241 2.40 -6.32 -33.86
N GLU A 242 1.23 -6.91 -33.67
CA GLU A 242 0.51 -7.63 -34.73
C GLU A 242 0.19 -6.73 -35.92
N ILE A 243 -0.28 -5.50 -35.66
CA ILE A 243 -0.56 -4.51 -36.71
C ILE A 243 0.73 -4.18 -37.50
N LEU A 244 1.84 -3.94 -36.79
CA LEU A 244 3.11 -3.56 -37.42
C LEU A 244 3.73 -4.70 -38.24
N GLU A 245 3.68 -5.94 -37.74
CA GLU A 245 4.21 -7.11 -38.46
C GLU A 245 3.36 -7.47 -39.69
N ASN A 246 2.07 -7.14 -39.67
CA ASN A 246 1.20 -7.24 -40.85
C ASN A 246 1.37 -6.08 -41.85
N GLY A 247 2.33 -5.18 -41.62
CA GLY A 247 2.61 -4.02 -42.49
C GLY A 247 1.61 -2.87 -42.34
N GLY A 248 0.78 -2.89 -41.30
CA GLY A 248 -0.14 -1.81 -40.96
C GLY A 248 0.53 -0.65 -40.22
N THR A 249 -0.27 0.38 -39.92
CA THR A 249 0.15 1.55 -39.14
C THR A 249 -0.73 1.69 -37.90
N ILE A 250 -0.13 2.16 -36.79
CA ILE A 250 -0.86 2.44 -35.55
C ILE A 250 -1.29 3.91 -35.58
N ASP A 251 -2.59 4.15 -35.40
CA ASP A 251 -3.16 5.48 -35.24
C ASP A 251 -3.09 5.93 -33.78
N SER A 252 -2.95 7.24 -33.57
CA SER A 252 -3.05 7.80 -32.22
C SER A 252 -4.53 7.90 -31.83
N GLU A 253 -4.95 7.08 -30.89
CA GLU A 253 -6.34 6.98 -30.48
C GLU A 253 -6.49 6.75 -28.98
N THR A 254 -7.70 6.95 -28.49
CA THR A 254 -8.10 6.62 -27.11
C THR A 254 -8.99 5.38 -27.15
N ARG A 255 -8.64 4.38 -26.35
CA ARG A 255 -9.32 3.08 -26.31
C ARG A 255 -9.87 2.79 -24.93
N ASN A 256 -10.98 2.07 -24.89
CA ASN A 256 -11.60 1.58 -23.68
C ASN A 256 -11.18 0.13 -23.44
N PHE A 257 -10.71 -0.19 -22.24
CA PHE A 257 -10.49 -1.57 -21.83
C PHE A 257 -11.79 -2.22 -21.34
N ASP A 258 -12.08 -3.43 -21.80
CA ASP A 258 -13.16 -4.27 -21.27
C ASP A 258 -12.58 -5.36 -20.37
N ALA A 259 -12.85 -5.28 -19.07
CA ALA A 259 -12.34 -6.21 -18.08
C ALA A 259 -12.85 -7.65 -18.27
N ASN A 260 -14.06 -7.83 -18.85
CA ASN A 260 -14.66 -9.15 -19.05
C ASN A 260 -13.98 -9.91 -20.18
N THR A 261 -13.76 -9.24 -21.31
CA THR A 261 -13.11 -9.85 -22.49
C THR A 261 -11.59 -9.76 -22.44
N GLY A 262 -11.04 -8.79 -21.70
CA GLY A 262 -9.60 -8.47 -21.70
C GLY A 262 -9.13 -7.81 -22.98
N THR A 263 -10.04 -7.23 -23.76
CA THR A 263 -9.73 -6.58 -25.04
C THR A 263 -9.92 -5.06 -24.96
N THR A 264 -9.36 -4.33 -25.93
CA THR A 264 -9.58 -2.88 -26.05
C THR A 264 -10.44 -2.55 -27.26
N THR A 265 -11.34 -1.58 -27.13
CA THR A 265 -12.16 -1.04 -28.23
C THR A 265 -11.84 0.43 -28.47
N GLY A 266 -11.78 0.85 -29.74
CA GLY A 266 -11.59 2.26 -30.07
C GLY A 266 -12.83 3.07 -29.71
N MET A 267 -12.68 4.12 -28.91
CA MET A 267 -13.80 5.00 -28.56
C MET A 267 -13.95 6.14 -29.59
N ARG A 268 -12.82 6.64 -30.10
CA ARG A 268 -12.76 7.78 -31.02
C ARG A 268 -11.41 7.81 -31.76
N SER A 269 -11.41 7.97 -33.08
CA SER A 269 -10.21 8.33 -33.83
C SER A 269 -9.87 9.80 -33.58
N LYS A 270 -8.62 10.13 -33.22
CA LYS A 270 -8.18 11.53 -33.12
C LYS A 270 -8.00 12.07 -34.55
N GLU A 271 -9.07 12.54 -35.17
CA GLU A 271 -8.97 13.28 -36.46
C GLU A 271 -8.22 14.61 -36.28
N THR A 272 -8.20 15.16 -35.06
CA THR A 272 -7.39 16.31 -34.63
C THR A 272 -7.02 16.18 -33.13
N MET A 273 -5.90 16.77 -32.70
CA MET A 273 -5.62 16.98 -31.27
C MET A 273 -6.74 17.84 -30.67
N ASN A 274 -7.35 17.41 -29.56
CA ASN A 274 -8.38 18.21 -28.89
C ASN A 274 -7.76 19.55 -28.44
N ASP A 275 -8.22 20.67 -29.01
CA ASP A 275 -7.83 22.00 -28.56
C ASP A 275 -8.64 22.38 -27.31
N TYR A 276 -8.09 22.05 -26.13
CA TYR A 276 -8.67 22.41 -24.83
C TYR A 276 -8.56 23.91 -24.51
N ARG A 277 -7.93 24.72 -25.38
CA ARG A 277 -7.80 26.18 -25.23
C ARG A 277 -7.35 26.57 -23.83
N TYR A 278 -6.25 25.99 -23.35
CA TYR A 278 -5.71 26.30 -22.03
C TYR A 278 -5.39 27.80 -21.90
N PHE A 279 -5.86 28.42 -20.82
CA PHE A 279 -5.45 29.77 -20.44
C PHE A 279 -5.48 29.94 -18.92
N PRO A 280 -4.70 30.87 -18.34
CA PRO A 280 -4.68 31.10 -16.89
C PRO A 280 -6.08 31.41 -16.34
N GLU A 281 -6.43 30.82 -15.20
CA GLU A 281 -7.68 31.05 -14.49
C GLU A 281 -7.68 32.47 -13.89
N PRO A 282 -8.44 33.44 -14.44
CA PRO A 282 -8.40 34.82 -13.96
C PRO A 282 -9.09 35.01 -12.60
N ASP A 283 -9.98 34.10 -12.21
CA ASP A 283 -10.78 34.23 -10.98
C ASP A 283 -9.99 33.79 -9.73
N LEU A 284 -8.87 33.09 -9.92
CA LEU A 284 -7.98 32.65 -8.85
C LEU A 284 -6.64 33.39 -8.91
N PRO A 285 -6.23 34.08 -7.84
CA PRO A 285 -4.90 34.66 -7.78
C PRO A 285 -3.83 33.55 -7.73
N PRO A 286 -2.58 33.85 -8.12
CA PRO A 286 -1.49 32.90 -8.01
C PRO A 286 -1.28 32.43 -6.57
N VAL A 287 -1.03 31.13 -6.39
CA VAL A 287 -0.67 30.55 -5.10
C VAL A 287 0.84 30.57 -4.96
N ILE A 288 1.33 31.35 -3.98
CA ILE A 288 2.75 31.48 -3.67
C ILE A 288 3.07 30.60 -2.47
N ILE A 289 3.93 29.60 -2.68
CA ILE A 289 4.44 28.74 -1.62
C ILE A 289 5.66 29.42 -1.01
N SER A 290 5.61 29.75 0.28
CA SER A 290 6.74 30.31 1.03
C SER A 290 7.62 29.20 1.62
N GLU A 291 8.87 29.52 2.00
CA GLU A 291 9.78 28.50 2.53
C GLU A 291 9.28 27.96 3.86
N GLU A 292 8.69 28.84 4.67
CA GLU A 292 8.09 28.51 5.95
C GLU A 292 6.90 27.56 5.78
N TRP A 293 6.07 27.78 4.76
CA TRP A 293 4.93 26.90 4.48
C TRP A 293 5.41 25.53 3.98
N LEU A 294 6.40 25.50 3.08
CA LEU A 294 6.97 24.24 2.61
C LEU A 294 7.62 23.44 3.75
N HIS A 295 8.36 24.13 4.64
CA HIS A 295 8.97 23.51 5.81
C HIS A 295 7.92 22.91 6.75
N THR A 296 6.86 23.68 7.04
CA THR A 296 5.74 23.21 7.88
C THR A 296 5.09 21.95 7.30
N VAL A 297 4.89 21.90 5.98
CA VAL A 297 4.34 20.71 5.32
C VAL A 297 5.30 19.53 5.45
N LYS A 298 6.60 19.75 5.20
CA LYS A 298 7.63 18.71 5.33
C LYS A 298 7.70 18.13 6.74
N GLU A 299 7.65 18.97 7.78
CA GLU A 299 7.64 18.53 9.18
C GLU A 299 6.38 17.75 9.57
N SER A 300 5.26 18.01 8.89
CA SER A 300 4.01 17.29 9.12
C SER A 300 3.95 15.91 8.45
N MET A 301 4.91 15.57 7.60
CA MET A 301 4.92 14.28 6.90
C MET A 301 5.33 13.15 7.85
N PRO A 302 4.66 11.98 7.77
CA PRO A 302 5.15 10.80 8.44
C PRO A 302 6.43 10.30 7.78
N ALA A 303 7.17 9.45 8.49
CA ALA A 303 8.28 8.72 7.90
C ALA A 303 7.78 7.92 6.69
N LEU A 304 8.47 8.05 5.56
CA LEU A 304 8.06 7.41 4.31
C LEU A 304 8.36 5.90 4.34
N PRO A 305 7.64 5.08 3.55
CA PRO A 305 7.85 3.64 3.53
C PRO A 305 9.31 3.24 3.30
N GLN A 306 9.99 3.90 2.35
CA GLN A 306 11.37 3.60 2.01
C GLN A 306 12.36 3.99 3.11
N GLU A 307 12.10 5.08 3.83
CA GLU A 307 12.91 5.51 4.97
C GLU A 307 12.84 4.48 6.10
N LEU A 308 11.63 4.02 6.42
CA LEU A 308 11.41 2.96 7.41
C LEU A 308 12.00 1.63 6.95
N TYR A 309 11.86 1.27 5.67
CA TYR A 309 12.45 0.06 5.10
C TYR A 309 13.97 0.04 5.25
N ASN A 310 14.63 1.14 4.88
CA ASN A 310 16.07 1.29 5.00
C ASN A 310 16.51 1.22 6.46
N ARG A 311 15.78 1.86 7.38
CA ARG A 311 16.05 1.76 8.82
C ARG A 311 15.92 0.33 9.32
N PHE A 312 14.85 -0.37 8.96
CA PHE A 312 14.59 -1.73 9.43
C PHE A 312 15.63 -2.74 8.91
N THR A 313 16.11 -2.56 7.68
CA THR A 313 17.15 -3.43 7.10
C THR A 313 18.54 -3.07 7.60
N GLN A 314 18.93 -1.79 7.56
CA GLN A 314 20.31 -1.36 7.84
C GLN A 314 20.60 -1.17 9.33
N GLU A 315 19.66 -0.58 10.08
CA GLU A 315 19.85 -0.32 11.51
C GLU A 315 19.38 -1.51 12.38
N TYR A 316 18.26 -2.15 12.02
CA TYR A 316 17.70 -3.24 12.81
C TYR A 316 18.08 -4.64 12.32
N GLY A 317 18.77 -4.74 11.18
CA GLY A 317 19.28 -6.01 10.64
C GLY A 317 18.19 -6.98 10.19
N LEU A 318 16.99 -6.49 9.84
CA LEU A 318 15.93 -7.33 9.28
C LEU A 318 16.23 -7.74 7.84
N SER A 319 15.63 -8.88 7.43
CA SER A 319 15.64 -9.29 6.03
C SER A 319 14.77 -8.35 5.17
N ASP A 320 15.04 -8.30 3.86
CA ASP A 320 14.22 -7.55 2.89
C ASP A 320 12.74 -7.96 2.95
N TYR A 321 12.47 -9.25 3.18
CA TYR A 321 11.12 -9.77 3.31
C TYR A 321 10.42 -9.21 4.55
N ASP A 322 11.04 -9.29 5.73
CA ASP A 322 10.43 -8.80 6.98
C ASP A 322 10.21 -7.29 6.91
N ALA A 323 11.20 -6.53 6.43
CA ALA A 323 11.10 -5.09 6.28
C ALA A 323 10.01 -4.70 5.27
N GLY A 324 9.90 -5.42 4.16
CA GLY A 324 8.84 -5.22 3.17
C GLY A 324 7.45 -5.43 3.75
N VAL A 325 7.24 -6.52 4.50
CA VAL A 325 5.94 -6.84 5.13
C VAL A 325 5.57 -5.83 6.21
N LEU A 326 6.53 -5.41 7.05
CA LEU A 326 6.28 -4.47 8.15
C LEU A 326 6.02 -3.05 7.65
N THR A 327 6.62 -2.67 6.54
CA THR A 327 6.42 -1.35 5.93
C THR A 327 5.27 -1.32 4.95
N ASP A 328 4.55 -2.43 4.71
CA ASP A 328 3.46 -2.45 3.74
C ASP A 328 2.31 -1.49 4.13
N ASP A 329 2.03 -1.45 5.42
CA ASP A 329 1.03 -0.61 6.06
C ASP A 329 1.68 0.40 7.03
N LYS A 330 1.20 1.64 7.06
CA LYS A 330 1.83 2.73 7.83
C LYS A 330 1.70 2.48 9.32
N GLU A 331 0.51 2.16 9.77
CA GLU A 331 0.17 1.99 11.18
C GLU A 331 0.95 0.80 11.75
N VAL A 332 1.06 -0.29 10.99
CA VAL A 332 1.93 -1.43 11.32
C VAL A 332 3.39 -1.00 11.43
N ALA A 333 3.90 -0.24 10.46
CA ALA A 333 5.30 0.20 10.45
C ALA A 333 5.63 1.11 11.65
N LEU A 334 4.73 2.04 11.97
CA LEU A 334 4.87 2.94 13.11
C LEU A 334 4.76 2.18 14.44
N PHE A 335 3.82 1.22 14.54
CA PHE A 335 3.71 0.36 15.73
C PHE A 335 4.97 -0.45 15.95
N TYR A 336 5.50 -1.08 14.91
CA TYR A 336 6.76 -1.83 14.98
C TYR A 336 7.94 -0.92 15.35
N HIS A 337 8.02 0.27 14.77
CA HIS A 337 9.08 1.22 15.10
C HIS A 337 9.03 1.68 16.56
N ALA A 338 7.82 1.92 17.10
CA ALA A 338 7.60 2.21 18.51
C ALA A 338 7.97 1.02 19.41
N LEU A 339 7.60 -0.20 19.03
CA LEU A 339 7.96 -1.43 19.74
C LEU A 339 9.48 -1.60 19.85
N CYS A 340 10.23 -1.27 18.80
CA CYS A 340 11.69 -1.32 18.79
C CYS A 340 12.36 -0.31 19.74
N GLN A 341 11.64 0.69 20.26
CA GLN A 341 12.15 1.56 21.33
C GLN A 341 12.17 0.87 22.70
N HIS A 342 11.41 -0.23 22.86
CA HIS A 342 11.26 -0.97 24.12
C HIS A 342 11.93 -2.34 24.11
N THR A 343 12.45 -2.80 22.97
CA THR A 343 13.20 -4.05 22.87
C THR A 343 14.35 -3.94 21.88
N LYS A 344 15.46 -4.63 22.18
CA LYS A 344 16.60 -4.79 21.26
C LYS A 344 16.49 -6.03 20.39
N ASN A 345 15.53 -6.91 20.65
CA ASN A 345 15.27 -8.08 19.84
C ASN A 345 14.37 -7.72 18.66
N TYR A 346 14.94 -7.01 17.68
CA TYR A 346 14.21 -6.50 16.52
C TYR A 346 13.57 -7.61 15.68
N LYS A 347 14.25 -8.77 15.56
CA LYS A 347 13.71 -9.94 14.85
C LYS A 347 12.56 -10.59 15.61
N GLY A 348 12.66 -10.69 16.94
CA GLY A 348 11.56 -11.12 17.81
C GLY A 348 10.34 -10.21 17.65
N ALA A 349 10.55 -8.90 17.71
CA ALA A 349 9.50 -7.90 17.49
C ALA A 349 8.84 -8.05 16.12
N ALA A 350 9.63 -8.24 15.05
CA ALA A 350 9.12 -8.44 13.70
C ALA A 350 8.22 -9.69 13.62
N ASN A 351 8.67 -10.80 14.19
CA ASN A 351 7.92 -12.05 14.21
C ASN A 351 6.60 -11.92 15.00
N TRP A 352 6.58 -11.14 16.10
CA TRP A 352 5.37 -10.87 16.88
C TRP A 352 4.36 -10.01 16.11
N VAL A 353 4.83 -8.95 15.45
CA VAL A 353 3.98 -8.05 14.68
C VAL A 353 3.42 -8.77 13.44
N SER A 354 4.27 -9.42 12.64
CA SER A 354 3.86 -10.11 11.41
C SER A 354 3.11 -11.42 11.66
N GLY A 355 3.23 -12.02 12.84
CA GLY A 355 2.57 -13.26 13.23
C GLY A 355 1.34 -13.02 14.11
N PRO A 356 1.43 -13.19 15.44
CA PRO A 356 0.28 -13.09 16.34
C PRO A 356 -0.54 -11.80 16.23
N VAL A 357 0.11 -10.63 16.15
CA VAL A 357 -0.62 -9.35 16.06
C VAL A 357 -1.38 -9.24 14.75
N LYS A 358 -0.72 -9.49 13.61
CA LYS A 358 -1.38 -9.48 12.30
C LYS A 358 -2.48 -10.54 12.19
N SER A 359 -2.30 -11.73 12.79
CA SER A 359 -3.35 -12.75 12.85
C SER A 359 -4.59 -12.25 13.57
N TYR A 360 -4.41 -11.64 14.75
CA TYR A 360 -5.52 -11.07 15.54
C TYR A 360 -6.28 -9.97 14.77
N LEU A 361 -5.54 -9.05 14.13
CA LEU A 361 -6.13 -8.00 13.32
C LEU A 361 -6.94 -8.57 12.16
N ASN A 362 -6.39 -9.54 11.43
CA ASN A 362 -7.06 -10.19 10.31
C ASN A 362 -8.31 -10.99 10.74
N GLU A 363 -8.23 -11.75 11.85
CA GLU A 363 -9.34 -12.56 12.37
C GLU A 363 -10.55 -11.71 12.76
N LEU A 364 -10.32 -10.49 13.23
CA LEU A 364 -11.37 -9.56 13.63
C LEU A 364 -11.66 -8.47 12.59
N ALA A 365 -10.97 -8.49 11.44
CA ALA A 365 -11.02 -7.45 10.42
C ALA A 365 -10.82 -6.03 11.00
N LEU A 366 -9.81 -5.89 11.86
CA LEU A 366 -9.44 -4.64 12.52
C LEU A 366 -8.19 -4.03 11.89
N ASP A 367 -8.14 -2.70 11.88
CA ASP A 367 -6.92 -1.95 11.57
C ASP A 367 -5.97 -1.91 12.77
N MET A 368 -4.69 -1.67 12.52
CA MET A 368 -3.68 -1.56 13.59
C MET A 368 -3.98 -0.43 14.59
N SER A 369 -4.68 0.63 14.16
CA SER A 369 -5.15 1.70 15.04
C SER A 369 -6.16 1.23 16.10
N ALA A 370 -6.86 0.12 15.85
CA ALA A 370 -7.79 -0.52 16.78
C ALA A 370 -7.14 -1.63 17.62
N PHE A 371 -5.82 -1.86 17.48
CA PHE A 371 -5.11 -2.85 18.26
C PHE A 371 -5.07 -2.45 19.76
N PRO A 372 -5.56 -3.29 20.68
CA PRO A 372 -5.79 -2.85 22.06
C PRO A 372 -4.52 -2.81 22.94
N LEU A 373 -3.40 -3.40 22.49
CA LEU A 373 -2.17 -3.48 23.27
C LEU A 373 -1.15 -2.44 22.84
N LYS A 374 -0.48 -1.84 23.82
CA LYS A 374 0.60 -0.89 23.58
C LYS A 374 1.92 -1.59 23.26
N PRO A 375 2.85 -0.92 22.56
CA PRO A 375 4.16 -1.50 22.23
C PRO A 375 4.93 -2.04 23.44
N GLU A 376 4.85 -1.38 24.61
CA GLU A 376 5.54 -1.80 25.83
C GLU A 376 5.06 -3.17 26.34
N GLN A 377 3.78 -3.50 26.12
CA GLN A 377 3.21 -4.77 26.55
C GLN A 377 3.72 -5.92 25.69
N ILE A 378 3.88 -5.70 24.38
CA ILE A 378 4.48 -6.66 23.45
C ILE A 378 5.97 -6.80 23.74
N ALA A 379 6.68 -5.71 24.04
CA ALA A 379 8.08 -5.77 24.48
C ALA A 379 8.25 -6.62 25.74
N GLY A 380 7.34 -6.48 26.71
CA GLY A 380 7.33 -7.33 27.91
C GLY A 380 7.13 -8.81 27.62
N LEU A 381 6.29 -9.16 26.63
CA LEU A 381 6.17 -10.55 26.16
C LEU A 381 7.48 -11.07 25.57
N ILE A 382 8.12 -10.26 24.74
CA ILE A 382 9.42 -10.58 24.11
C ILE A 382 10.46 -10.82 25.20
N GLU A 383 10.54 -9.95 26.20
CA GLU A 383 11.52 -10.07 27.28
C GLU A 383 11.29 -11.32 28.15
N LEU A 384 10.04 -11.72 28.41
CA LEU A 384 9.75 -12.99 29.09
C LEU A 384 10.25 -14.20 28.30
N VAL A 385 10.15 -14.15 26.97
CA VAL A 385 10.62 -15.21 26.09
C VAL A 385 12.14 -15.21 26.01
N ASP A 386 12.76 -14.04 25.82
CA ASP A 386 14.21 -13.88 25.70
C ASP A 386 14.94 -14.26 27.00
N SER A 387 14.32 -14.00 28.15
CA SER A 387 14.84 -14.41 29.46
C SER A 387 14.58 -15.87 29.82
N ASN A 388 13.99 -16.67 28.91
CA ASN A 388 13.56 -18.07 29.13
C ASN A 388 12.65 -18.25 30.36
N LYS A 389 11.94 -17.18 30.78
CA LYS A 389 10.93 -17.29 31.83
C LYS A 389 9.66 -17.93 31.30
N VAL A 390 9.37 -17.78 30.01
CA VAL A 390 8.19 -18.35 29.36
C VAL A 390 8.59 -18.82 27.96
N SER A 391 8.09 -19.99 27.52
CA SER A 391 8.30 -20.40 26.12
C SER A 391 7.48 -19.52 25.15
N HIS A 392 7.97 -19.35 23.93
CA HIS A 392 7.24 -18.62 22.89
C HIS A 392 5.81 -19.15 22.69
N SER A 393 5.60 -20.47 22.75
CA SER A 393 4.27 -21.06 22.60
C SER A 393 3.32 -20.64 23.73
N VAL A 394 3.79 -20.55 24.97
CA VAL A 394 2.96 -20.12 26.11
C VAL A 394 2.69 -18.63 26.02
N ALA A 395 3.69 -17.83 25.68
CA ALA A 395 3.53 -16.40 25.46
C ALA A 395 2.46 -16.11 24.38
N ALA A 396 2.53 -16.78 23.22
CA ALA A 396 1.64 -16.54 22.09
C ALA A 396 0.23 -17.12 22.28
N LYS A 397 0.08 -18.29 22.92
CA LYS A 397 -1.22 -18.99 23.01
C LYS A 397 -1.98 -18.72 24.32
N GLN A 398 -1.32 -18.21 25.36
CA GLN A 398 -1.93 -18.03 26.67
C GLN A 398 -1.81 -16.60 27.15
N ILE A 399 -0.59 -16.05 27.21
CA ILE A 399 -0.37 -14.71 27.76
C ILE A 399 -0.93 -13.63 26.81
N PHE A 400 -0.64 -13.74 25.51
CA PHE A 400 -1.09 -12.77 24.51
C PHE A 400 -2.62 -12.67 24.40
N PRO A 401 -3.39 -13.77 24.26
CA PRO A 401 -4.86 -13.71 24.32
C PRO A 401 -5.41 -13.11 25.62
N TYR A 402 -4.81 -13.46 26.75
CA TYR A 402 -5.24 -12.91 28.05
C TYR A 402 -4.97 -11.40 28.15
N LEU A 403 -3.86 -10.92 27.58
CA LEU A 403 -3.57 -9.49 27.50
C LEU A 403 -4.58 -8.77 26.62
N LEU A 404 -4.97 -9.35 25.47
CA LEU A 404 -5.99 -8.78 24.58
C LEU A 404 -7.33 -8.58 25.32
N GLU A 405 -7.72 -9.54 26.15
CA GLU A 405 -8.92 -9.44 27.00
C GLU A 405 -8.75 -8.47 28.19
N ASN A 406 -7.51 -8.25 28.65
CA ASN A 406 -7.16 -7.47 29.84
C ASN A 406 -6.04 -6.46 29.55
N PRO A 407 -6.27 -5.46 28.69
CA PRO A 407 -5.21 -4.56 28.19
C PRO A 407 -4.57 -3.68 29.28
N GLY A 408 -5.13 -3.62 30.48
CA GLY A 408 -4.53 -2.94 31.63
C GLY A 408 -3.39 -3.69 32.32
N LYS A 409 -3.12 -4.95 31.94
CA LYS A 409 -2.11 -5.79 32.59
C LYS A 409 -0.80 -5.84 31.81
N THR A 410 0.28 -6.15 32.52
CA THR A 410 1.60 -6.42 31.92
C THR A 410 1.79 -7.91 31.68
N ALA A 411 2.64 -8.26 30.71
CA ALA A 411 2.97 -9.65 30.41
C ALA A 411 3.48 -10.41 31.65
N GLN A 412 4.30 -9.77 32.48
CA GLN A 412 4.84 -10.35 33.71
C GLN A 412 3.76 -10.62 34.76
N GLN A 413 2.79 -9.71 34.94
CA GLN A 413 1.65 -9.94 35.86
C GLN A 413 0.83 -11.14 35.41
N VAL A 414 0.50 -11.22 34.12
CA VAL A 414 -0.26 -12.35 33.56
C VAL A 414 0.49 -13.66 33.73
N ALA A 415 1.80 -13.68 33.43
CA ALA A 415 2.63 -14.87 33.61
C ALA A 415 2.64 -15.37 35.06
N THR A 416 2.70 -14.47 36.04
CA THR A 416 2.68 -14.83 37.46
C THR A 416 1.29 -15.27 37.93
N GLU A 417 0.24 -14.51 37.60
CA GLU A 417 -1.15 -14.80 38.02
C GLU A 417 -1.66 -16.12 37.45
N GLN A 418 -1.32 -16.41 36.19
CA GLN A 418 -1.68 -17.65 35.50
C GLN A 418 -0.68 -18.79 35.79
N ASN A 419 0.35 -18.51 36.61
CA ASN A 419 1.38 -19.47 37.00
C ASN A 419 2.05 -20.13 35.77
N LEU A 420 2.42 -19.33 34.77
CA LEU A 420 2.94 -19.74 33.46
C LEU A 420 4.47 -19.63 33.34
N VAL A 421 5.14 -19.16 34.39
CA VAL A 421 6.60 -19.09 34.44
C VAL A 421 7.17 -20.51 34.41
N GLN A 422 8.19 -20.70 33.58
CA GLN A 422 8.88 -21.97 33.40
C GLN A 422 9.65 -22.36 34.66
N GLU A 423 9.62 -23.66 34.96
CA GLU A 423 10.45 -24.24 35.99
C GLU A 423 11.78 -24.66 35.35
N SER A 424 12.86 -24.08 35.86
CA SER A 424 14.23 -24.29 35.39
C SER A 424 15.15 -24.81 36.49
N ASP A 425 14.63 -24.98 37.72
CA ASP A 425 15.37 -25.64 38.79
C ASP A 425 15.59 -27.12 38.44
N GLU A 426 16.87 -27.48 38.22
CA GLU A 426 17.26 -28.83 37.84
C GLU A 426 16.85 -29.86 38.89
N GLY A 427 16.82 -29.51 40.18
CA GLY A 427 16.42 -30.40 41.26
C GLY A 427 14.93 -30.71 41.25
N ALA A 428 14.10 -29.68 41.04
CA ALA A 428 12.65 -29.85 40.89
C ALA A 428 12.30 -30.67 39.65
N LEU A 429 12.98 -30.42 38.52
CA LEU A 429 12.79 -31.20 37.28
C LEU A 429 13.26 -32.65 37.42
N GLN A 430 14.41 -32.88 38.06
CA GLN A 430 14.95 -34.22 38.27
C GLN A 430 13.98 -35.09 39.08
N GLY A 431 13.38 -34.55 40.14
CA GLY A 431 12.39 -35.29 40.94
C GLY A 431 11.16 -35.74 40.15
N ILE A 432 10.71 -34.94 39.17
CA ILE A 432 9.59 -35.29 38.29
C ILE A 432 10.02 -36.28 37.22
N ILE A 433 11.22 -36.11 36.65
CA ILE A 433 11.81 -37.06 35.69
C ILE A 433 11.91 -38.46 36.32
N ASP A 434 12.41 -38.57 37.54
CA ASP A 434 12.52 -39.85 38.25
C ASP A 434 11.15 -40.52 38.42
N GLN A 435 10.09 -39.74 38.70
CA GLN A 435 8.71 -40.25 38.78
C GLN A 435 8.20 -40.74 37.42
N VAL A 436 8.43 -39.99 36.34
CA VAL A 436 8.01 -40.36 34.97
C VAL A 436 8.68 -41.66 34.53
N LEU A 437 9.98 -41.82 34.83
CA LEU A 437 10.76 -43.02 34.52
C LEU A 437 10.32 -44.21 35.38
N ALA A 438 10.12 -44.00 36.68
CA ALA A 438 9.64 -45.04 37.60
C ALA A 438 8.23 -45.54 37.27
N ALA A 439 7.36 -44.68 36.71
CA ALA A 439 6.03 -45.05 36.26
C ALA A 439 6.02 -45.90 34.99
N ASN A 440 7.13 -45.95 34.23
CA ASN A 440 7.21 -46.61 32.92
C ASN A 440 8.45 -47.52 32.76
N PRO A 441 8.72 -48.46 33.69
CA PRO A 441 9.99 -49.19 33.73
C PRO A 441 10.25 -50.05 32.47
N GLN A 442 9.20 -50.61 31.86
CA GLN A 442 9.33 -51.38 30.61
C GLN A 442 9.84 -50.53 29.45
N LYS A 443 9.36 -49.29 29.34
CA LYS A 443 9.75 -48.38 28.25
C LYS A 443 11.16 -47.84 28.44
N VAL A 444 11.61 -47.70 29.68
CA VAL A 444 13.01 -47.36 30.00
C VAL A 444 13.94 -48.48 29.51
N ALA A 445 13.59 -49.75 29.75
CA ALA A 445 14.36 -50.88 29.25
C ALA A 445 14.38 -50.94 27.70
N GLU A 446 13.26 -50.65 27.04
CA GLU A 446 13.20 -50.56 25.57
C GLU A 446 14.05 -49.43 24.99
N TYR A 447 14.10 -48.27 25.67
CA TYR A 447 14.98 -47.16 25.28
C TYR A 447 16.45 -47.58 25.37
N LYS A 448 16.85 -48.19 26.50
CA LYS A 448 18.22 -48.72 26.70
C LYS A 448 18.58 -49.84 25.72
N ALA A 449 17.60 -50.58 25.21
CA ALA A 449 17.77 -51.58 24.15
C ALA A 449 17.89 -50.99 22.73
N GLY A 450 17.86 -49.65 22.58
CA GLY A 450 18.14 -48.95 21.32
C GLY A 450 16.95 -48.24 20.66
N LYS A 451 15.74 -48.26 21.26
CA LYS A 451 14.60 -47.49 20.73
C LYS A 451 14.66 -46.01 21.14
N ALA A 452 15.55 -45.25 20.50
CA ALA A 452 15.74 -43.82 20.76
C ALA A 452 14.48 -42.94 20.57
N SER A 453 13.49 -43.40 19.78
CA SER A 453 12.22 -42.69 19.55
C SER A 453 11.37 -42.51 20.81
N LEU A 454 11.62 -43.30 21.87
CA LEU A 454 10.90 -43.21 23.15
C LEU A 454 11.23 -41.93 23.93
N LEU A 455 12.33 -41.24 23.61
CA LEU A 455 12.70 -39.96 24.22
C LEU A 455 11.57 -38.92 24.05
N GLY A 456 10.95 -38.85 22.87
CA GLY A 456 9.85 -37.92 22.59
C GLY A 456 8.59 -38.23 23.41
N MET A 457 8.34 -39.52 23.71
CA MET A 457 7.23 -39.93 24.55
C MET A 457 7.44 -39.49 26.01
N PHE A 458 8.62 -39.77 26.56
CA PHE A 458 8.97 -39.35 27.92
C PHE A 458 8.98 -37.83 28.07
N MET A 459 9.44 -37.10 27.04
CA MET A 459 9.32 -35.64 26.99
C MET A 459 7.85 -35.20 27.04
N GLY A 460 6.97 -35.86 26.30
CA GLY A 460 5.54 -35.60 26.33
C GLY A 460 4.91 -35.83 27.70
N ASP A 461 5.29 -36.91 28.39
CA ASP A 461 4.78 -37.22 29.73
C ASP A 461 5.31 -36.27 30.80
N LEU A 462 6.59 -35.90 30.73
CA LEU A 462 7.20 -34.86 31.56
C LEU A 462 6.51 -33.50 31.36
N MET A 463 6.24 -33.12 30.11
CA MET A 463 5.50 -31.90 29.79
C MET A 463 4.06 -31.95 30.32
N LYS A 464 3.39 -33.12 30.30
CA LYS A 464 2.06 -33.27 30.91
C LYS A 464 2.10 -33.09 32.42
N GLN A 465 3.03 -33.72 33.13
CA GLN A 465 3.14 -33.60 34.58
C GLN A 465 3.50 -32.19 35.03
N THR A 466 4.38 -31.51 34.28
CA THR A 466 4.76 -30.11 34.54
C THR A 466 3.77 -29.10 33.97
N LYS A 467 2.67 -29.54 33.35
CA LYS A 467 1.69 -28.68 32.65
C LYS A 467 2.34 -27.74 31.62
N GLY A 468 3.39 -28.19 30.95
CA GLY A 468 4.13 -27.45 29.94
C GLY A 468 5.12 -26.42 30.50
N LYS A 469 5.41 -26.45 31.80
CA LYS A 469 6.33 -25.49 32.45
C LYS A 469 7.79 -25.89 32.38
N ALA A 470 8.09 -27.17 32.16
CA ALA A 470 9.48 -27.60 32.05
C ALA A 470 10.16 -26.85 30.89
N ASP A 471 11.34 -26.28 31.14
CA ASP A 471 12.18 -25.78 30.05
C ASP A 471 12.56 -26.96 29.12
N PRO A 472 12.19 -26.94 27.83
CA PRO A 472 12.43 -28.07 26.93
C PRO A 472 13.93 -28.41 26.76
N LYS A 473 14.83 -27.43 26.82
CA LYS A 473 16.28 -27.66 26.68
C LYS A 473 16.82 -28.35 27.93
N VAL A 474 16.50 -27.82 29.11
CA VAL A 474 16.95 -28.37 30.41
C VAL A 474 16.33 -29.75 30.63
N ALA A 475 15.03 -29.89 30.39
CA ALA A 475 14.31 -31.15 30.49
C ALA A 475 14.89 -32.23 29.58
N ASN A 476 15.21 -31.90 28.32
CA ASN A 476 15.76 -32.88 27.37
C ASN A 476 17.17 -33.33 27.79
N LYS A 477 18.00 -32.40 28.26
CA LYS A 477 19.31 -32.71 28.83
C LYS A 477 19.20 -33.66 30.03
N LEU A 478 18.44 -33.29 31.06
CA LEU A 478 18.30 -34.08 32.30
C LEU A 478 17.64 -35.45 32.05
N LEU A 479 16.62 -35.49 31.17
CA LEU A 479 15.94 -36.74 30.83
C LEU A 479 16.88 -37.70 30.11
N LYS A 480 17.71 -37.20 29.19
CA LYS A 480 18.70 -38.01 28.48
C LYS A 480 19.79 -38.52 29.42
N GLU A 481 20.32 -37.66 30.28
CA GLU A 481 21.28 -38.06 31.33
C GLU A 481 20.71 -39.12 32.28
N SER A 482 19.42 -39.03 32.62
CA SER A 482 18.74 -39.99 33.51
C SER A 482 18.43 -41.33 32.83
N LEU A 483 18.19 -41.34 31.52
CA LEU A 483 17.95 -42.54 30.73
C LEU A 483 19.24 -43.27 30.34
N ASP A 484 20.35 -42.53 30.21
CA ASP A 484 21.67 -43.05 29.83
C ASP A 484 22.47 -43.55 31.06
N ARG A 485 22.06 -43.20 32.29
CA ARG A 485 22.43 -43.91 33.54
C ARG A 485 21.67 -45.23 33.61
#